data_AF-A0A850A3T5-F1
#
_entry.id   AF-A0A850A3T5-F1
#
_cell.length_a   1.000
_cell.length_b   1.000
_cell.length_c   1.000
_cell.angle_alpha   90.00
_cell.angle_beta   90.00
_cell.angle_gamma   90.00
#
_symmetry.space_group_name_H-M   'P 1'
#
loop_
_entity.id
_entity.type
_entity.pdbx_description
1 polymer ?
#
loop_
_entity_poly.entity_id
_entity_poly.type
_entity_poly.pdbx_seq_one_letter_code
_entity_poly.pdbx_strand_id
1 'polypeptide(L)'
;MVEFEWISDEEREWRQRRGESPPPPPSPSWRRWLAALLLLTAFVAAGLYWRSQHTLALVENDVQRAHDLLLAGAQAGDVDLLRRMIAQSDPAWTQAWLDLAAGGGWLDRESWGMTLSAAPPGLAGVTLAPDLSEAETLTQATFSAPAMAAGRPFTLTLPAVFTYTAQGRWLFAPPRAVWWGERKMSAGAHLRIYYPQRDSEILRRLLADWDAALRQLCRPAGAYDCGPEPIALSFSTSPVTLARFAGLHPYYTETGLLLPTPSLLGVPLDQTGYEALRAGYARRIFSLLFADFSGYECCAHTLYFAALVERELANLGWAAWPLTPADYAHLLSTADSDLHLRVDVGWDVVQFDEASAEQWRLALAIVEFILTADPTLTPADLLGQIGPRWQRFPTWLEQLAALNAPASGLGRDWQPQTREQSPGSDLYRFLFQAAGLPAPPLPQPFPAAAVILACTEAQAGVLPHYPPATAPWPTCTSAAWMAASVPVPISATQP
;
A
#
# COMPACT_ATOMS: atom_id res chain seq x y z
N MET A 1 -37.45 50.38 108.58
CA MET A 1 -37.33 51.46 107.58
C MET A 1 -37.88 50.91 106.28
N VAL A 2 -39.04 51.40 105.86
CA VAL A 2 -39.72 50.99 104.62
C VAL A 2 -39.47 52.12 103.63
N GLU A 3 -38.79 51.81 102.54
CA GLU A 3 -38.48 52.76 101.47
C GLU A 3 -39.72 52.88 100.58
N PHE A 4 -40.31 54.08 100.54
CA PHE A 4 -41.55 54.36 99.83
C PHE A 4 -41.19 55.03 98.50
N GLU A 5 -41.16 54.24 97.43
CA GLU A 5 -40.85 54.70 96.08
C GLU A 5 -42.12 55.28 95.42
N TRP A 6 -42.12 56.59 95.16
CA TRP A 6 -43.19 57.26 94.44
C TRP A 6 -43.08 56.96 92.95
N ILE A 7 -43.95 56.07 92.45
CA ILE A 7 -44.14 55.83 91.02
C ILE A 7 -45.38 56.60 90.58
N SER A 8 -45.21 57.55 89.65
CA SER A 8 -46.32 58.31 89.09
C SER A 8 -47.16 57.44 88.14
N ASP A 9 -48.44 57.77 87.97
CA ASP A 9 -49.33 56.99 87.11
C ASP A 9 -48.91 57.00 85.62
N GLU A 10 -48.11 57.99 85.18
CA GLU A 10 -47.49 58.02 83.84
C GLU A 10 -46.40 56.95 83.66
N GLU A 11 -45.67 56.57 84.72
CA GLU A 11 -44.64 55.50 84.65
C GLU A 11 -45.25 54.10 84.54
N ARG A 12 -46.50 53.91 84.97
CA ARG A 12 -47.24 52.65 84.80
C ARG A 12 -47.61 52.40 83.34
N GLU A 13 -47.98 53.45 82.59
CA GLU A 13 -48.30 53.32 81.15
C GLU A 13 -47.06 53.02 80.29
N TRP A 14 -45.89 53.57 80.63
CA TRP A 14 -44.63 53.27 79.92
C TRP A 14 -44.11 51.86 80.15
N ARG A 15 -44.50 51.19 81.24
CA ARG A 15 -44.21 49.77 81.47
C ARG A 15 -45.20 48.85 80.77
N GLN A 16 -46.47 49.23 80.66
CA GLN A 16 -47.47 48.47 79.89
C GLN A 16 -47.20 48.48 78.38
N ARG A 17 -46.68 49.57 77.80
CA ARG A 17 -46.27 49.60 76.37
C ARG A 17 -44.98 48.82 76.07
N ARG A 18 -44.21 48.39 77.07
CA ARG A 18 -43.00 47.57 76.89
C ARG A 18 -43.29 46.05 76.95
N GLY A 19 -44.53 45.63 77.19
CA GLY A 19 -44.92 44.23 77.32
C GLY A 19 -45.18 43.47 76.01
N GLU A 20 -45.32 44.16 74.88
CA GLU A 20 -45.44 43.53 73.56
C GLU A 20 -44.17 43.79 72.75
N SER A 21 -43.15 42.97 73.02
CA SER A 21 -42.11 42.77 72.03
C SER A 21 -42.79 42.23 70.77
N PRO A 22 -42.68 42.89 69.59
CA PRO A 22 -43.13 42.28 68.35
C PRO A 22 -42.50 40.89 68.24
N PRO A 23 -43.21 39.87 67.70
CA PRO A 23 -42.65 38.54 67.56
C PRO A 23 -41.27 38.67 66.91
N PRO A 24 -40.22 38.00 67.43
CA PRO A 24 -38.90 38.12 66.85
C PRO A 24 -39.04 37.82 65.35
N PRO A 25 -38.54 38.71 64.46
CA PRO A 25 -38.62 38.45 63.03
C PRO A 25 -38.04 37.05 62.81
N PRO A 26 -38.69 36.16 62.04
CA PRO A 26 -38.22 34.80 61.86
C PRO A 26 -36.76 34.89 61.43
N SER A 27 -35.85 34.47 62.31
CA SER A 27 -34.42 34.58 62.05
C SER A 27 -34.21 33.90 60.70
N PRO A 28 -33.67 34.60 59.67
CA PRO A 28 -33.53 34.02 58.35
C PRO A 28 -32.72 32.75 58.52
N SER A 29 -33.39 31.60 58.44
CA SER A 29 -32.77 30.33 58.77
C SER A 29 -31.61 30.19 57.80
N TRP A 30 -30.38 30.18 58.30
CA TRP A 30 -29.19 30.19 57.46
C TRP A 30 -29.20 29.04 56.43
N ARG A 31 -29.94 27.97 56.75
CA ARG A 31 -30.27 26.83 55.88
C ARG A 31 -31.00 27.22 54.59
N ARG A 32 -31.91 28.22 54.62
CA ARG A 32 -32.61 28.75 53.42
C ARG A 32 -31.66 29.54 52.52
N TRP A 33 -30.74 30.32 53.10
CA TRP A 33 -29.72 31.03 52.35
C TRP A 33 -28.69 30.10 51.73
N LEU A 34 -28.24 29.07 52.46
CA LEU A 34 -27.42 28.00 51.91
C LEU A 34 -28.12 27.25 50.77
N ALA A 35 -29.40 26.89 50.94
CA ALA A 35 -30.16 26.22 49.90
C ALA A 35 -30.30 27.09 48.64
N ALA A 36 -30.54 28.40 48.81
CA ALA A 36 -30.59 29.35 47.70
C ALA A 36 -29.23 29.51 47.01
N LEU A 37 -28.12 29.57 47.76
CA LEU A 37 -26.76 29.62 47.22
C LEU A 37 -26.43 28.34 46.45
N LEU A 38 -26.74 27.17 47.01
CA LEU A 38 -26.53 25.88 46.36
C LEU A 38 -27.34 25.78 45.06
N LEU A 39 -28.62 26.17 45.08
CA LEU A 39 -29.46 26.23 43.88
C LEU A 39 -28.88 27.18 42.82
N LEU A 40 -28.42 28.36 43.23
CA LEU A 40 -27.79 29.31 42.31
C LEU A 40 -26.51 28.74 41.71
N THR A 41 -25.64 28.14 42.52
CA THR A 41 -24.40 27.52 42.04
C THR A 41 -24.68 26.35 41.09
N ALA A 42 -25.69 25.53 41.39
CA ALA A 42 -26.12 24.44 40.51
C ALA A 42 -26.69 24.98 39.19
N PHE A 43 -27.47 26.06 39.22
CA PHE A 43 -28.01 26.68 38.02
C PHE A 43 -26.92 27.32 37.14
N VAL A 44 -25.96 28.01 37.75
CA VAL A 44 -24.80 28.58 37.02
C VAL A 44 -23.93 27.47 36.44
N ALA A 45 -23.65 26.40 37.20
CA ALA A 45 -22.90 25.25 36.71
C ALA A 45 -23.62 24.55 35.56
N ALA A 46 -24.94 24.35 35.67
CA ALA A 46 -25.76 23.78 34.60
C ALA A 46 -25.78 24.68 33.35
N GLY A 47 -25.87 26.00 33.52
CA GLY A 47 -25.81 26.97 32.42
C GLY A 47 -24.45 27.00 31.72
N LEU A 48 -23.34 26.95 32.47
CA LEU A 48 -21.99 26.86 31.92
C LEU A 48 -21.76 25.53 31.20
N TYR A 49 -22.21 24.42 31.78
CA TYR A 49 -22.16 23.10 31.16
C TYR A 49 -22.99 23.05 29.87
N TRP A 50 -24.22 23.58 29.88
CA TRP A 50 -25.06 23.62 28.69
C TRP A 50 -24.44 24.49 27.58
N ARG A 51 -23.90 25.66 27.95
CA ARG A 51 -23.18 26.53 27.01
C ARG A 51 -21.94 25.85 26.44
N SER A 52 -21.16 25.14 27.27
CA SER A 52 -19.97 24.44 26.78
C SER A 52 -20.35 23.30 25.82
N GLN A 53 -21.37 22.51 26.14
CA GLN A 53 -21.86 21.45 25.26
C GLN A 53 -22.37 22.01 23.92
N HIS A 54 -23.08 23.14 23.94
CA HIS A 54 -23.57 23.76 22.71
C HIS A 54 -22.43 24.33 21.85
N THR A 55 -21.42 24.97 22.47
CA THR A 55 -20.24 25.43 21.76
C THR A 55 -19.45 24.27 21.16
N LEU A 56 -19.28 23.16 21.88
CA LEU A 56 -18.62 21.96 21.36
C LEU A 56 -19.34 21.41 20.13
N ALA A 57 -20.67 21.24 20.19
CA ALA A 57 -21.44 20.73 19.06
C ALA A 57 -21.36 21.63 17.81
N LEU A 58 -21.30 22.96 17.98
CA LEU A 58 -21.10 23.88 16.86
C LEU A 58 -19.71 23.75 16.25
N VAL A 59 -18.68 23.65 17.10
CA VAL A 59 -17.29 23.49 16.64
C VAL A 59 -17.09 22.14 15.96
N GLU A 60 -17.64 21.06 16.51
CA GLU A 60 -17.61 19.73 15.89
C GLU A 60 -18.25 19.74 14.49
N ASN A 61 -19.39 20.41 14.33
CA ASN A 61 -20.06 20.56 13.03
C ASN A 61 -19.19 21.37 12.04
N ASP A 62 -18.53 22.43 12.50
CA ASP A 62 -17.64 23.22 11.64
C ASP A 62 -16.38 22.43 11.22
N VAL A 63 -15.82 21.62 12.13
CA VAL A 63 -14.72 20.69 11.80
C VAL A 63 -15.19 19.63 10.82
N GLN A 64 -16.37 19.05 11.03
CA GLN A 64 -16.95 18.06 10.12
C GLN A 64 -17.14 18.64 8.72
N ARG A 65 -17.67 19.87 8.60
CA ARG A 65 -17.80 20.53 7.29
C ARG A 65 -16.47 20.78 6.61
N ALA A 66 -15.45 21.19 7.38
CA ALA A 66 -14.10 21.38 6.83
C ALA A 66 -13.49 20.04 6.38
N HIS A 67 -13.71 18.97 7.14
CA HIS A 67 -13.34 17.61 6.76
C HIS A 67 -14.05 17.16 5.48
N ASP A 68 -15.35 17.35 5.38
CA ASP A 68 -16.14 16.91 4.23
C ASP A 68 -15.73 17.67 2.95
N LEU A 69 -15.44 18.97 3.07
CA LEU A 69 -14.88 19.77 1.97
C LEU A 69 -13.48 19.29 1.54
N LEU A 70 -12.61 18.96 2.51
CA LEU A 70 -11.30 18.40 2.23
C LEU A 70 -11.42 17.05 1.50
N LEU A 71 -12.30 16.17 1.98
CA LEU A 71 -12.52 14.85 1.39
C LEU A 71 -13.13 14.94 -0.01
N ALA A 72 -14.11 15.82 -0.21
CA ALA A 72 -14.70 16.08 -1.52
C ALA A 72 -13.65 16.62 -2.51
N GLY A 73 -12.78 17.54 -2.07
CA GLY A 73 -11.67 18.03 -2.88
C GLY A 73 -10.67 16.94 -3.25
N ALA A 74 -10.34 16.06 -2.30
CA ALA A 74 -9.46 14.92 -2.54
C ALA A 74 -10.04 13.91 -3.53
N GLN A 75 -11.32 13.56 -3.39
CA GLN A 75 -12.01 12.64 -4.29
C GLN A 75 -12.17 13.21 -5.70
N ALA A 76 -12.38 14.51 -5.82
CA ALA A 76 -12.51 15.21 -7.10
C ALA A 76 -11.16 15.53 -7.77
N GLY A 77 -10.04 15.33 -7.06
CA GLY A 77 -8.72 15.79 -7.53
C GLY A 77 -8.62 17.32 -7.65
N ASP A 78 -9.44 18.08 -6.91
CA ASP A 78 -9.46 19.55 -6.95
C ASP A 78 -8.33 20.14 -6.10
N VAL A 79 -7.14 20.20 -6.71
CA VAL A 79 -5.91 20.71 -6.09
C VAL A 79 -6.07 22.17 -5.61
N ASP A 80 -6.89 22.98 -6.28
CA ASP A 80 -7.09 24.39 -5.91
C ASP A 80 -8.02 24.55 -4.69
N LEU A 81 -9.03 23.69 -4.57
CA LEU A 81 -9.80 23.59 -3.32
C LEU A 81 -8.91 23.09 -2.19
N LEU A 82 -8.15 22.01 -2.40
CA LEU A 82 -7.25 21.47 -1.38
C LEU A 82 -6.23 22.50 -0.91
N ARG A 83 -5.59 23.25 -1.83
CA ARG A 83 -4.66 24.33 -1.48
C ARG A 83 -5.28 25.37 -0.54
N ARG A 84 -6.59 25.63 -0.66
CA ARG A 84 -7.33 26.56 0.22
C ARG A 84 -7.74 25.94 1.56
N MET A 85 -7.88 24.63 1.62
CA MET A 85 -8.23 23.85 2.82
C MET A 85 -7.02 23.44 3.65
N ILE A 86 -5.80 23.52 3.08
CA ILE A 86 -4.56 23.17 3.75
C ILE A 86 -3.89 24.42 4.36
N ALA A 87 -3.44 24.30 5.61
CA ALA A 87 -2.66 25.30 6.30
C ALA A 87 -1.31 25.51 5.61
N GLN A 88 -0.89 26.77 5.46
CA GLN A 88 0.34 27.14 4.75
C GLN A 88 1.54 27.35 5.71
N SER A 89 1.45 26.82 6.93
CA SER A 89 2.48 26.99 7.97
C SER A 89 3.75 26.17 7.69
N ASP A 90 3.65 25.10 6.92
CA ASP A 90 4.77 24.27 6.48
C ASP A 90 4.68 24.02 4.95
N PRO A 91 5.44 24.77 4.13
CA PRO A 91 5.36 24.64 2.68
C PRO A 91 5.71 23.25 2.14
N ALA A 92 6.65 22.55 2.77
CA ALA A 92 7.09 21.23 2.29
C ALA A 92 6.03 20.16 2.59
N TRP A 93 5.43 20.22 3.78
CA TRP A 93 4.31 19.35 4.14
C TRP A 93 3.09 19.60 3.26
N THR A 94 2.75 20.86 3.01
CA THR A 94 1.63 21.24 2.15
C THR A 94 1.84 20.78 0.70
N GLN A 95 3.03 21.01 0.14
CA GLN A 95 3.33 20.59 -1.22
C GLN A 95 3.22 19.08 -1.39
N ALA A 96 3.73 18.28 -0.44
CA ALA A 96 3.65 16.83 -0.52
C ALA A 96 2.21 16.30 -0.57
N TRP A 97 1.30 16.93 0.17
CA TRP A 97 -0.13 16.59 0.13
C TRP A 97 -0.79 17.01 -1.18
N LEU A 98 -0.42 18.17 -1.74
CA LEU A 98 -0.89 18.60 -3.06
C LEU A 98 -0.38 17.67 -4.17
N ASP A 99 0.88 17.22 -4.08
CA ASP A 99 1.47 16.26 -5.03
C ASP A 99 0.75 14.91 -4.94
N LEU A 100 0.46 14.42 -3.73
CA LEU A 100 -0.37 13.23 -3.52
C LEU A 100 -1.76 13.38 -4.12
N ALA A 101 -2.42 14.52 -3.94
CA ALA A 101 -3.73 14.77 -4.54
C ALA A 101 -3.67 14.78 -6.06
N ALA A 102 -2.66 15.43 -6.66
CA ALA A 102 -2.48 15.49 -8.09
C ALA A 102 -2.26 14.10 -8.72
N GLY A 103 -1.61 13.20 -7.98
CA GLY A 103 -1.42 11.80 -8.36
C GLY A 103 -2.54 10.83 -7.93
N GLY A 104 -3.66 11.32 -7.39
CA GLY A 104 -4.75 10.46 -6.86
C GLY A 104 -4.44 9.72 -5.55
N GLY A 105 -3.22 9.85 -5.02
CA GLY A 105 -2.73 9.17 -3.81
C GLY A 105 -3.15 9.81 -2.48
N TRP A 106 -4.06 10.79 -2.47
CA TRP A 106 -4.51 11.40 -1.20
C TRP A 106 -5.18 10.36 -0.29
N LEU A 107 -6.16 9.64 -0.83
CA LEU A 107 -6.89 8.57 -0.14
C LEU A 107 -6.43 7.20 -0.62
N ASP A 108 -6.14 7.06 -1.91
CA ASP A 108 -5.72 5.77 -2.46
C ASP A 108 -4.31 5.41 -2.00
N ARG A 109 -4.06 4.11 -1.89
CA ARG A 109 -2.80 3.52 -1.42
C ARG A 109 -2.34 2.44 -2.39
N GLU A 110 -2.68 2.59 -3.67
CA GLU A 110 -2.37 1.63 -4.73
C GLU A 110 -0.87 1.34 -4.81
N SER A 111 -0.01 2.35 -4.61
CA SER A 111 1.44 2.18 -4.53
C SER A 111 1.90 1.27 -3.38
N TRP A 112 1.05 1.06 -2.38
CA TRP A 112 1.27 0.11 -1.29
C TRP A 112 0.48 -1.19 -1.46
N GLY A 113 -0.07 -1.43 -2.67
CA GLY A 113 -0.87 -2.58 -3.05
C GLY A 113 -2.31 -2.55 -2.52
N MET A 114 -2.78 -1.41 -2.02
CA MET A 114 -4.09 -1.27 -1.39
C MET A 114 -4.95 -0.29 -2.17
N THR A 115 -5.98 -0.79 -2.87
CA THR A 115 -6.86 0.05 -3.69
C THR A 115 -8.07 0.48 -2.88
N LEU A 116 -8.38 1.78 -2.91
CA LEU A 116 -9.57 2.34 -2.28
C LEU A 116 -10.84 1.74 -2.88
N SER A 117 -11.79 1.32 -2.03
CA SER A 117 -13.09 0.86 -2.48
C SER A 117 -13.95 2.02 -3.01
N ALA A 118 -14.92 1.72 -3.88
CA ALA A 118 -15.86 2.72 -4.38
C ALA A 118 -16.79 3.30 -3.29
N ALA A 119 -16.88 2.65 -2.13
CA ALA A 119 -17.62 3.19 -0.99
C ALA A 119 -16.91 4.46 -0.47
N PRO A 120 -17.62 5.60 -0.34
CA PRO A 120 -17.00 6.84 0.08
C PRO A 120 -16.47 6.71 1.52
N PRO A 121 -15.24 7.16 1.83
CA PRO A 121 -14.76 7.26 3.19
C PRO A 121 -15.68 8.12 4.06
N GLY A 122 -15.77 7.77 5.33
CA GLY A 122 -16.64 8.43 6.30
C GLY A 122 -15.89 8.94 7.51
N LEU A 123 -16.38 10.03 8.10
CA LEU A 123 -15.89 10.52 9.39
C LEU A 123 -16.36 9.58 10.51
N ALA A 124 -15.41 8.98 11.22
CA ALA A 124 -15.69 8.06 12.33
C ALA A 124 -15.63 8.75 13.71
N GLY A 125 -14.90 9.86 13.82
CA GLY A 125 -14.81 10.62 15.07
C GLY A 125 -14.10 11.95 14.94
N VAL A 126 -14.43 12.87 15.84
CA VAL A 126 -13.79 14.18 16.03
C VAL A 126 -13.39 14.29 17.49
N THR A 127 -12.14 14.66 17.75
CA THR A 127 -11.63 14.96 19.09
C THR A 127 -11.11 16.40 19.10
N LEU A 128 -11.73 17.26 19.91
CA LEU A 128 -11.34 18.66 20.03
C LEU A 128 -10.30 18.85 21.14
N ALA A 129 -9.30 19.70 20.88
CA ALA A 129 -8.41 20.18 21.93
C ALA A 129 -9.19 21.03 22.95
N PRO A 130 -8.77 21.07 24.24
CA PRO A 130 -9.49 21.80 25.29
C PRO A 130 -9.67 23.30 25.03
N ASP A 131 -8.75 23.91 24.26
CA ASP A 131 -8.77 25.31 23.87
C ASP A 131 -9.53 25.57 22.55
N LEU A 132 -10.08 24.51 21.94
CA LEU A 132 -10.79 24.55 20.66
C LEU A 132 -9.98 25.14 19.51
N SER A 133 -8.64 25.11 19.60
CA SER A 133 -7.75 25.60 18.53
C SER A 133 -7.32 24.51 17.55
N GLU A 134 -7.48 23.25 17.95
CA GLU A 134 -7.10 22.06 17.19
C GLU A 134 -8.19 20.99 17.29
N ALA A 135 -8.35 20.22 16.23
CA ALA A 135 -9.23 19.06 16.17
C ALA A 135 -8.52 17.90 15.48
N GLU A 136 -8.61 16.71 16.05
CA GLU A 136 -8.23 15.47 15.38
C GLU A 136 -9.48 14.80 14.81
N THR A 137 -9.45 14.46 13.53
CA THR A 137 -10.51 13.70 12.86
C THR A 137 -10.01 12.31 12.50
N LEU A 138 -10.87 11.30 12.63
CA LEU A 138 -10.59 9.93 12.21
C LEU A 138 -11.47 9.60 11.01
N THR A 139 -10.88 9.47 9.82
CA THR A 139 -11.62 9.06 8.61
C THR A 139 -11.47 7.54 8.45
N GLN A 140 -12.57 6.82 8.30
CA GLN A 140 -12.54 5.40 7.95
C GLN A 140 -12.73 5.22 6.46
N ALA A 141 -11.80 4.48 5.84
CA ALA A 141 -11.82 4.15 4.43
C ALA A 141 -11.67 2.65 4.25
N THR A 142 -12.48 2.08 3.36
CA THR A 142 -12.43 0.66 3.02
C THR A 142 -11.53 0.47 1.82
N PHE A 143 -10.60 -0.46 1.94
CA PHE A 143 -9.64 -0.83 0.90
C PHE A 143 -9.82 -2.29 0.51
N SER A 144 -9.30 -2.63 -0.66
CA SER A 144 -9.11 -3.99 -1.11
C SER A 144 -7.65 -4.17 -1.50
N ALA A 145 -7.12 -5.37 -1.28
CA ALA A 145 -5.77 -5.72 -1.70
C ALA A 145 -5.81 -7.13 -2.28
N PRO A 146 -6.07 -7.32 -3.59
CA PRO A 146 -6.28 -8.66 -4.16
C PRO A 146 -5.11 -9.61 -3.92
N ALA A 147 -3.89 -9.08 -3.99
CA ALA A 147 -2.65 -9.84 -3.78
C ALA A 147 -2.24 -9.96 -2.29
N MET A 148 -3.02 -9.42 -1.34
CA MET A 148 -2.69 -9.42 0.10
C MET A 148 -3.93 -9.77 0.93
N ALA A 149 -3.78 -10.14 2.20
CA ALA A 149 -4.92 -10.36 3.11
C ALA A 149 -6.05 -11.29 2.57
N ALA A 150 -5.68 -12.25 1.70
CA ALA A 150 -6.59 -13.15 0.98
C ALA A 150 -7.65 -12.42 0.11
N GLY A 151 -7.34 -11.22 -0.38
CA GLY A 151 -8.23 -10.42 -1.25
C GLY A 151 -9.47 -9.88 -0.54
N ARG A 152 -9.55 -10.00 0.79
CA ARG A 152 -10.70 -9.52 1.57
C ARG A 152 -10.65 -8.00 1.74
N PRO A 153 -11.79 -7.30 1.68
CA PRO A 153 -11.82 -5.89 2.01
C PRO A 153 -11.48 -5.68 3.49
N PHE A 154 -10.85 -4.56 3.80
CA PHE A 154 -10.48 -4.17 5.17
C PHE A 154 -10.61 -2.64 5.32
N THR A 155 -10.65 -2.17 6.57
CA THR A 155 -10.79 -0.75 6.85
C THR A 155 -9.54 -0.20 7.53
N LEU A 156 -9.05 0.92 7.00
CA LEU A 156 -8.02 1.73 7.64
C LEU A 156 -8.64 3.00 8.20
N THR A 157 -8.10 3.44 9.33
CA THR A 157 -8.37 4.76 9.90
C THR A 157 -7.27 5.71 9.49
N LEU A 158 -7.64 6.82 8.86
CA LEU A 158 -6.75 7.90 8.42
C LEU A 158 -6.93 9.07 9.41
N PRO A 159 -6.00 9.26 10.36
CA PRO A 159 -6.07 10.40 11.25
C PRO A 159 -5.63 11.68 10.53
N ALA A 160 -6.31 12.78 10.81
CA ALA A 160 -6.00 14.10 10.29
C ALA A 160 -6.13 15.15 11.39
N VAL A 161 -5.29 16.19 11.34
CA VAL A 161 -5.31 17.29 12.29
C VAL A 161 -5.78 18.56 11.59
N PHE A 162 -6.74 19.24 12.20
CA PHE A 162 -7.25 20.53 11.77
C PHE A 162 -6.89 21.59 12.80
N THR A 163 -6.51 22.78 12.33
CA THR A 163 -6.26 23.95 13.19
C THR A 163 -7.20 25.08 12.85
N TYR A 164 -7.65 25.80 13.87
CA TYR A 164 -8.50 26.97 13.71
C TYR A 164 -7.65 28.23 13.44
N THR A 165 -7.91 28.93 12.35
CA THR A 165 -7.15 30.13 11.97
C THR A 165 -7.74 31.41 12.52
N ALA A 166 -6.96 32.49 12.54
CA ALA A 166 -7.42 33.82 12.91
C ALA A 166 -8.56 34.36 12.03
N GLN A 167 -8.74 33.82 10.82
CA GLN A 167 -9.85 34.15 9.91
C GLN A 167 -11.13 33.36 10.20
N GLY A 168 -11.15 32.56 11.27
CA GLY A 168 -12.36 31.88 11.74
C GLY A 168 -12.70 30.60 10.97
N ARG A 169 -11.69 29.88 10.44
CA ARG A 169 -11.88 28.65 9.65
C ARG A 169 -10.99 27.52 10.12
N TRP A 170 -11.45 26.29 9.97
CA TRP A 170 -10.68 25.07 10.19
C TRP A 170 -9.91 24.70 8.92
N LEU A 171 -8.60 24.49 9.04
CA LEU A 171 -7.73 24.04 7.94
C LEU A 171 -7.00 22.76 8.32
N PHE A 172 -6.82 21.86 7.35
CA PHE A 172 -5.98 20.67 7.50
C PHE A 172 -4.51 21.10 7.67
N ALA A 173 -3.88 20.66 8.74
CA ALA A 173 -2.61 21.22 9.20
C ALA A 173 -1.61 20.12 9.60
N PRO A 174 -0.29 20.40 9.54
CA PRO A 174 0.72 19.49 10.03
C PRO A 174 0.51 19.23 11.53
N PRO A 175 0.45 17.96 11.98
CA PRO A 175 0.32 17.64 13.39
C PRO A 175 1.53 18.15 14.19
N ARG A 176 1.30 18.68 15.38
CA ARG A 176 2.37 19.15 16.29
C ARG A 176 3.23 17.99 16.79
N ALA A 177 4.46 18.26 17.22
CA ALA A 177 5.36 17.22 17.74
C ALA A 177 4.75 16.41 18.90
N VAL A 178 3.96 17.05 19.77
CA VAL A 178 3.25 16.37 20.88
C VAL A 178 2.24 15.33 20.40
N TRP A 179 1.64 15.52 19.22
CA TRP A 179 0.68 14.59 18.63
C TRP A 179 1.34 13.26 18.23
N TRP A 180 2.59 13.32 17.74
CA TRP A 180 3.41 12.15 17.41
C TRP A 180 4.00 11.48 18.65
N GLY A 181 4.22 12.26 19.71
CA GLY A 181 4.95 11.85 20.90
C GLY A 181 6.46 11.76 20.67
N GLU A 182 7.17 11.15 21.61
CA GLU A 182 8.62 11.04 21.52
C GLU A 182 9.05 10.06 20.42
N ARG A 183 10.21 10.31 19.80
CA ARG A 183 10.84 9.32 18.92
C ARG A 183 11.34 8.14 19.76
N LYS A 184 10.97 6.93 19.37
CA LYS A 184 11.36 5.67 19.98
C LYS A 184 12.22 4.85 19.02
N MET A 185 12.92 3.87 19.58
CA MET A 185 13.70 2.88 18.85
C MET A 185 13.35 1.49 19.39
N SER A 186 13.19 0.52 18.49
CA SER A 186 13.10 -0.90 18.82
C SER A 186 14.03 -1.69 17.90
N ALA A 187 14.59 -2.79 18.39
CA ALA A 187 15.49 -3.64 17.64
C ALA A 187 15.09 -5.12 17.75
N GLY A 188 15.21 -5.83 16.64
CA GLY A 188 15.19 -7.28 16.53
C GLY A 188 16.60 -7.83 16.28
N ALA A 189 16.69 -9.04 15.73
CA ALA A 189 17.96 -9.66 15.37
C ALA A 189 18.58 -9.08 14.09
N HIS A 190 17.74 -8.81 13.07
CA HIS A 190 18.14 -8.33 11.75
C HIS A 190 17.64 -6.92 11.44
N LEU A 191 16.66 -6.42 12.20
CA LEU A 191 16.07 -5.10 11.97
C LEU A 191 16.21 -4.17 13.17
N ARG A 192 16.35 -2.87 12.88
CA ARG A 192 16.26 -1.79 13.86
C ARG A 192 15.32 -0.72 13.32
N ILE A 193 14.27 -0.39 14.06
CA ILE A 193 13.27 0.58 13.63
C ILE A 193 13.30 1.83 14.53
N TYR A 194 13.18 3.00 13.92
CA TYR A 194 13.00 4.29 14.61
C TYR A 194 11.65 4.89 14.22
N TYR A 195 10.86 5.36 15.19
CA TYR A 195 9.46 5.73 14.92
C TYR A 195 8.87 6.65 15.99
N PRO A 196 7.78 7.40 15.70
CA PRO A 196 7.07 8.18 16.71
C PRO A 196 6.29 7.28 17.69
N GLN A 197 6.24 7.65 18.97
CA GLN A 197 5.57 6.89 20.03
C GLN A 197 4.12 6.50 19.70
N ARG A 198 3.40 7.38 18.99
CA ARG A 198 2.02 7.14 18.55
C ARG A 198 1.84 5.80 17.82
N ASP A 199 2.80 5.41 16.97
CA ASP A 199 2.72 4.18 16.17
C ASP A 199 3.45 2.99 16.82
N SER A 200 3.78 3.09 18.11
CA SER A 200 4.64 2.12 18.79
C SER A 200 4.07 0.71 18.91
N GLU A 201 2.76 0.56 19.04
CA GLU A 201 2.13 -0.75 19.15
C GLU A 201 2.22 -1.50 17.81
N ILE A 202 1.75 -0.87 16.74
CA ILE A 202 1.73 -1.48 15.41
C ILE A 202 3.14 -1.73 14.86
N LEU A 203 4.07 -0.79 15.04
CA LEU A 203 5.42 -0.93 14.49
C LEU A 203 6.26 -1.97 15.24
N ARG A 204 6.05 -2.16 16.54
CA ARG A 204 6.70 -3.27 17.27
C ARG A 204 6.16 -4.63 16.82
N ARG A 205 4.87 -4.72 16.52
CA ARG A 205 4.27 -5.94 15.97
C ARG A 205 4.83 -6.24 14.58
N LEU A 206 4.88 -5.24 13.71
CA LEU A 206 5.47 -5.35 12.36
C LEU A 206 6.96 -5.72 12.42
N LEU A 207 7.73 -5.10 13.32
CA LEU A 207 9.13 -5.47 13.56
C LEU A 207 9.27 -6.96 13.86
N ALA A 208 8.47 -7.49 14.78
CA ALA A 208 8.55 -8.90 15.17
C ALA A 208 8.28 -9.84 13.98
N ASP A 209 7.27 -9.52 13.16
CA ASP A 209 6.92 -10.30 11.97
C ASP A 209 8.03 -10.25 10.90
N TRP A 210 8.54 -9.06 10.57
CA TRP A 210 9.57 -8.91 9.54
C TRP A 210 10.91 -9.51 9.98
N ASP A 211 11.29 -9.33 11.25
CA ASP A 211 12.50 -9.90 11.83
C ASP A 211 12.44 -11.44 11.87
N ALA A 212 11.24 -12.02 12.04
CA ALA A 212 11.04 -13.46 11.94
C ALA A 212 11.24 -14.01 10.52
N ALA A 213 10.76 -13.30 9.50
CA ALA A 213 11.02 -13.70 8.12
C ALA A 213 12.48 -13.50 7.71
N LEU A 214 13.13 -12.42 8.12
CA LEU A 214 14.56 -12.27 7.88
C LEU A 214 15.35 -13.39 8.54
N ARG A 215 15.01 -13.80 9.77
CA ARG A 215 15.60 -15.00 10.38
C ARG A 215 15.38 -16.29 9.58
N GLN A 216 14.33 -16.39 8.76
CA GLN A 216 14.10 -17.53 7.89
C GLN A 216 14.97 -17.44 6.63
N LEU A 217 15.07 -16.25 6.05
CA LEU A 217 15.86 -15.98 4.84
C LEU A 217 17.38 -16.04 5.08
N CYS A 218 17.83 -15.57 6.25
CA CYS A 218 19.25 -15.37 6.60
C CYS A 218 19.91 -16.55 7.34
N ARG A 219 19.33 -17.77 7.31
CA ARG A 219 19.93 -18.93 8.02
C ARG A 219 21.25 -19.35 7.35
N PRO A 220 22.14 -20.12 8.02
CA PRO A 220 23.36 -20.63 7.38
C PRO A 220 23.14 -21.52 6.14
N ALA A 221 21.95 -22.13 6.04
CA ALA A 221 21.48 -22.84 4.83
C ALA A 221 20.36 -22.05 4.12
N GLY A 222 20.19 -20.78 4.49
CA GLY A 222 19.29 -19.83 3.86
C GLY A 222 19.90 -19.25 2.60
N ALA A 223 19.09 -18.50 1.87
CA ALA A 223 19.41 -18.12 0.51
C ALA A 223 20.15 -16.78 0.38
N TYR A 224 20.24 -16.01 1.48
CA TYR A 224 20.81 -14.67 1.47
C TYR A 224 21.85 -14.48 2.60
N ASP A 225 22.97 -13.82 2.29
CA ASP A 225 23.91 -13.33 3.29
C ASP A 225 23.47 -11.95 3.79
N CYS A 226 22.84 -11.93 4.96
CA CYS A 226 22.27 -10.71 5.52
C CYS A 226 23.27 -9.85 6.29
N GLY A 227 24.55 -10.25 6.34
CA GLY A 227 25.57 -9.55 7.11
C GLY A 227 25.34 -9.55 8.64
N PRO A 228 26.29 -9.00 9.41
CA PRO A 228 26.22 -8.96 10.86
C PRO A 228 25.48 -7.75 11.43
N GLU A 229 25.31 -6.67 10.64
CA GLU A 229 24.70 -5.43 11.10
C GLU A 229 23.18 -5.43 10.83
N PRO A 230 22.35 -5.06 11.82
CA PRO A 230 20.91 -5.01 11.60
C PRO A 230 20.55 -3.81 10.72
N ILE A 231 19.70 -4.06 9.73
CA ILE A 231 19.18 -3.06 8.79
C ILE A 231 18.37 -2.02 9.57
N ALA A 232 18.70 -0.75 9.36
CA ALA A 232 18.00 0.37 9.97
C ALA A 232 16.82 0.83 9.09
N LEU A 233 15.64 0.93 9.71
CA LEU A 233 14.42 1.48 9.13
C LEU A 233 13.99 2.70 9.95
N SER A 234 13.62 3.79 9.30
CA SER A 234 13.14 5.01 9.97
C SER A 234 11.75 5.37 9.47
N PHE A 235 10.78 5.45 10.37
CA PHE A 235 9.40 5.84 10.08
C PHE A 235 9.25 7.36 10.25
N SER A 236 8.96 8.04 9.15
CA SER A 236 8.85 9.48 9.03
C SER A 236 7.42 9.97 9.24
N THR A 237 7.31 11.08 9.95
CA THR A 237 6.06 11.83 10.14
C THR A 237 5.77 12.80 8.97
N SER A 238 6.64 12.83 7.95
CA SER A 238 6.48 13.71 6.79
C SER A 238 5.70 13.01 5.65
N PRO A 239 4.64 13.64 5.11
CA PRO A 239 3.87 13.10 3.98
C PRO A 239 4.70 12.99 2.69
N VAL A 240 5.86 13.65 2.61
CA VAL A 240 6.82 13.46 1.50
C VAL A 240 7.18 11.98 1.34
N THR A 241 7.26 11.23 2.44
CA THR A 241 7.54 9.79 2.40
C THR A 241 6.37 8.97 1.89
N LEU A 242 5.14 9.45 2.00
CA LEU A 242 4.01 8.79 1.36
C LEU A 242 4.00 9.09 -0.15
N ALA A 243 4.23 10.35 -0.52
CA ALA A 243 4.28 10.80 -1.92
C ALA A 243 5.36 10.11 -2.76
N ARG A 244 6.57 9.97 -2.21
CA ARG A 244 7.73 9.45 -2.95
C ARG A 244 7.66 7.96 -3.23
N PHE A 245 6.98 7.19 -2.39
CA PHE A 245 6.82 5.75 -2.59
C PHE A 245 5.74 5.40 -3.61
N ALA A 246 5.15 6.38 -4.29
CA ALA A 246 4.41 6.13 -5.52
C ALA A 246 5.27 5.42 -6.58
N GLY A 247 6.59 5.65 -6.62
CA GLY A 247 7.52 4.96 -7.52
C GLY A 247 8.28 3.77 -6.88
N LEU A 248 9.12 3.11 -7.67
CA LEU A 248 9.96 1.96 -7.23
C LEU A 248 11.29 2.34 -6.57
N HIS A 249 11.69 3.62 -6.59
CA HIS A 249 13.01 4.00 -6.12
C HIS A 249 13.05 4.11 -4.59
N PRO A 250 13.91 3.34 -3.90
CA PRO A 250 14.11 3.50 -2.47
C PRO A 250 14.57 4.90 -2.11
N TYR A 251 14.08 5.41 -0.99
CA TYR A 251 14.68 6.56 -0.34
C TYR A 251 15.55 6.11 0.83
N TYR A 252 16.83 5.88 0.53
CA TYR A 252 17.86 5.65 1.54
C TYR A 252 18.34 6.99 2.11
N THR A 253 18.51 7.00 3.43
CA THR A 253 19.16 8.08 4.18
C THR A 253 20.40 7.53 4.85
N GLU A 254 21.25 8.40 5.40
CA GLU A 254 22.37 7.98 6.27
C GLU A 254 21.90 7.12 7.46
N THR A 255 20.63 7.24 7.85
CA THR A 255 20.03 6.51 8.97
C THR A 255 19.28 5.24 8.56
N GLY A 256 19.35 4.85 7.28
CA GLY A 256 18.68 3.68 6.72
C GLY A 256 17.48 4.02 5.84
N LEU A 257 16.62 3.02 5.61
CA LEU A 257 15.44 3.14 4.74
C LEU A 257 14.36 3.99 5.41
N LEU A 258 13.95 5.07 4.75
CA LEU A 258 12.90 5.95 5.25
C LEU A 258 11.54 5.48 4.75
N LEU A 259 10.57 5.29 5.65
CA LEU A 259 9.22 4.81 5.36
C LEU A 259 8.19 5.79 5.94
N PRO A 260 6.99 5.95 5.38
CA PRO A 260 5.92 6.69 6.04
C PRO A 260 5.48 5.96 7.31
N THR A 261 5.08 6.70 8.34
CA THR A 261 4.47 6.12 9.54
C THR A 261 3.07 5.54 9.28
N PRO A 262 2.61 4.51 10.01
CA PRO A 262 1.25 4.00 9.90
C PRO A 262 0.16 5.05 10.11
N SER A 263 0.37 6.04 10.98
CA SER A 263 -0.56 7.17 11.12
C SER A 263 -0.70 8.05 9.85
N LEU A 264 0.26 8.00 8.90
CA LEU A 264 0.12 8.63 7.57
C LEU A 264 -0.48 7.68 6.53
N LEU A 265 -0.01 6.43 6.52
CA LEU A 265 -0.43 5.44 5.54
C LEU A 265 -1.88 4.97 5.78
N GLY A 266 -2.21 4.76 7.05
CA GLY A 266 -3.49 4.32 7.58
C GLY A 266 -3.33 3.29 8.70
N VAL A 267 -4.05 3.48 9.80
CA VAL A 267 -4.02 2.58 10.96
C VAL A 267 -5.08 1.49 10.79
N PRO A 268 -4.72 0.20 10.82
CA PRO A 268 -5.67 -0.89 10.63
C PRO A 268 -6.62 -1.01 11.82
N LEU A 269 -7.89 -1.23 11.52
CA LEU A 269 -8.91 -1.50 12.54
C LEU A 269 -9.00 -2.97 12.96
N ASP A 270 -8.54 -3.87 12.09
CA ASP A 270 -8.67 -5.31 12.28
C ASP A 270 -7.42 -6.06 11.80
N GLN A 271 -7.48 -7.38 11.96
CA GLN A 271 -6.39 -8.28 11.58
C GLN A 271 -6.13 -8.30 10.07
N THR A 272 -7.19 -8.20 9.25
CA THR A 272 -7.09 -8.18 7.78
C THR A 272 -6.35 -6.93 7.32
N GLY A 273 -6.68 -5.77 7.89
CA GLY A 273 -5.98 -4.51 7.63
C GLY A 273 -4.54 -4.52 8.12
N TYR A 274 -4.26 -5.16 9.26
CA TYR A 274 -2.89 -5.36 9.73
C TYR A 274 -2.07 -6.20 8.74
N GLU A 275 -2.64 -7.30 8.23
CA GLU A 275 -1.99 -8.16 7.24
C GLU A 275 -1.71 -7.42 5.92
N ALA A 276 -2.67 -6.63 5.44
CA ALA A 276 -2.50 -5.80 4.26
C ALA A 276 -1.41 -4.73 4.47
N LEU A 277 -1.43 -4.03 5.60
CA LEU A 277 -0.40 -3.05 5.95
C LEU A 277 0.99 -3.70 6.02
N ARG A 278 1.10 -4.84 6.70
CA ARG A 278 2.33 -5.62 6.82
C ARG A 278 2.88 -6.00 5.45
N ALA A 279 2.02 -6.50 4.56
CA ALA A 279 2.40 -6.91 3.22
C ALA A 279 2.81 -5.71 2.35
N GLY A 280 2.11 -4.59 2.44
CA GLY A 280 2.44 -3.35 1.72
C GLY A 280 3.84 -2.82 2.10
N TYR A 281 4.15 -2.75 3.40
CA TYR A 281 5.50 -2.41 3.86
C TYR A 281 6.54 -3.48 3.51
N ALA A 282 6.19 -4.77 3.66
CA ALA A 282 7.12 -5.86 3.34
C ALA A 282 7.54 -5.80 1.86
N ARG A 283 6.62 -5.54 0.94
CA ARG A 283 6.96 -5.35 -0.47
C ARG A 283 7.99 -4.25 -0.69
N ARG A 284 7.91 -3.15 0.06
CA ARG A 284 8.90 -2.06 -0.03
C ARG A 284 10.23 -2.40 0.63
N ILE A 285 10.20 -2.98 1.83
CA ILE A 285 11.41 -3.33 2.57
C ILE A 285 12.16 -4.45 1.85
N PHE A 286 11.48 -5.55 1.53
CA PHE A 286 12.12 -6.76 1.00
C PHE A 286 12.56 -6.60 -0.46
N SER A 287 11.86 -5.84 -1.31
CA SER A 287 12.40 -5.51 -2.63
C SER A 287 13.78 -4.86 -2.54
N LEU A 288 14.02 -4.05 -1.52
CA LEU A 288 15.29 -3.36 -1.36
C LEU A 288 16.37 -4.23 -0.75
N LEU A 289 15.99 -5.07 0.21
CA LEU A 289 16.89 -6.05 0.79
C LEU A 289 17.30 -7.10 -0.24
N PHE A 290 16.36 -7.59 -1.04
CA PHE A 290 16.67 -8.53 -2.12
C PHE A 290 17.56 -7.90 -3.17
N ALA A 291 17.33 -6.62 -3.52
CA ALA A 291 18.24 -5.93 -4.43
C ALA A 291 19.66 -5.82 -3.86
N ASP A 292 19.80 -5.52 -2.57
CA ASP A 292 21.09 -5.44 -1.90
C ASP A 292 21.78 -6.82 -1.81
N PHE A 293 21.05 -7.84 -1.35
CA PHE A 293 21.58 -9.20 -1.18
C PHE A 293 21.96 -9.86 -2.50
N SER A 294 21.23 -9.57 -3.59
CA SER A 294 21.53 -10.12 -4.91
C SER A 294 22.52 -9.29 -5.71
N GLY A 295 22.97 -8.13 -5.19
CA GLY A 295 23.79 -7.19 -5.94
C GLY A 295 23.09 -6.62 -7.18
N TYR A 296 21.77 -6.55 -7.16
CA TYR A 296 20.97 -6.05 -8.28
C TYR A 296 21.22 -4.55 -8.47
N GLU A 297 22.02 -4.23 -9.48
CA GLU A 297 22.21 -2.86 -9.94
C GLU A 297 20.95 -2.43 -10.69
N CYS A 298 20.18 -1.51 -10.09
CA CYS A 298 18.86 -1.15 -10.58
C CYS A 298 18.75 -1.05 -12.09
N CYS A 299 17.54 -1.48 -12.48
CA CYS A 299 16.75 -1.06 -13.61
C CYS A 299 16.88 -1.99 -14.82
N ALA A 300 17.70 -3.03 -14.72
CA ALA A 300 17.67 -4.15 -15.65
C ALA A 300 16.50 -5.08 -15.31
N HIS A 301 15.67 -5.46 -16.29
CA HIS A 301 14.70 -6.56 -16.12
C HIS A 301 13.73 -6.36 -14.93
N THR A 302 13.29 -5.12 -14.71
CA THR A 302 12.53 -4.70 -13.51
C THR A 302 11.27 -5.54 -13.25
N LEU A 303 10.60 -6.00 -14.31
CA LEU A 303 9.44 -6.88 -14.19
C LEU A 303 9.79 -8.24 -13.59
N TYR A 304 10.92 -8.84 -14.00
CA TYR A 304 11.32 -10.15 -13.48
C TYR A 304 11.83 -10.04 -12.06
N PHE A 305 12.58 -8.97 -11.75
CA PHE A 305 12.95 -8.65 -10.38
C PHE A 305 11.71 -8.53 -9.50
N ALA A 306 10.73 -7.69 -9.89
CA ALA A 306 9.49 -7.52 -9.13
C ALA A 306 8.71 -8.84 -8.97
N ALA A 307 8.63 -9.66 -10.02
CA ALA A 307 7.95 -10.96 -9.97
C ALA A 307 8.62 -11.94 -8.99
N LEU A 308 9.95 -11.93 -8.91
CA LEU A 308 10.69 -12.74 -7.93
C LEU A 308 10.49 -12.24 -6.50
N VAL A 309 10.43 -10.92 -6.28
CA VAL A 309 10.06 -10.37 -4.97
C VAL A 309 8.66 -10.82 -4.58
N GLU A 310 7.67 -10.73 -5.47
CA GLU A 310 6.30 -11.24 -5.20
C GLU A 310 6.32 -12.73 -4.84
N ARG A 311 7.20 -13.52 -5.49
CA ARG A 311 7.31 -14.95 -5.22
C ARG A 311 7.88 -15.22 -3.84
N GLU A 312 8.87 -14.47 -3.40
CA GLU A 312 9.41 -14.57 -2.04
C GLU A 312 8.38 -14.16 -0.99
N LEU A 313 7.64 -13.08 -1.23
CA LEU A 313 6.56 -12.65 -0.34
C LEU A 313 5.44 -13.70 -0.26
N ALA A 314 5.15 -14.39 -1.36
CA ALA A 314 4.21 -15.51 -1.38
C ALA A 314 4.73 -16.73 -0.61
N ASN A 315 6.01 -17.07 -0.75
CA ASN A 315 6.64 -18.16 0.00
C ASN A 315 6.65 -17.89 1.52
N LEU A 316 6.75 -16.63 1.93
CA LEU A 316 6.64 -16.20 3.33
C LEU A 316 5.19 -16.15 3.84
N GLY A 317 4.20 -16.37 2.96
CA GLY A 317 2.78 -16.29 3.30
C GLY A 317 2.29 -14.87 3.57
N TRP A 318 2.96 -13.85 3.01
CA TRP A 318 2.62 -12.45 3.21
C TRP A 318 1.85 -11.83 2.04
N ALA A 319 2.01 -12.40 0.85
CA ALA A 319 1.22 -12.07 -0.33
C ALA A 319 0.61 -13.34 -0.91
N ALA A 320 -0.54 -13.21 -1.57
CA ALA A 320 -1.01 -14.23 -2.47
C ALA A 320 -0.23 -14.09 -3.79
N TRP A 321 0.03 -15.22 -4.46
CA TRP A 321 0.55 -15.17 -5.81
C TRP A 321 -0.50 -14.50 -6.72
N PRO A 322 -0.14 -13.46 -7.49
CA PRO A 322 -1.12 -12.60 -8.16
C PRO A 322 -1.77 -13.24 -9.40
N LEU A 323 -1.31 -14.39 -9.87
CA LEU A 323 -1.90 -15.07 -11.02
C LEU A 323 -2.99 -16.06 -10.61
N THR A 324 -4.10 -16.01 -11.33
CA THR A 324 -5.20 -16.98 -11.26
C THR A 324 -5.24 -17.85 -12.53
N PRO A 325 -5.96 -18.99 -12.53
CA PRO A 325 -6.21 -19.77 -13.74
C PRO A 325 -6.78 -18.95 -14.91
N ALA A 326 -7.59 -17.92 -14.62
CA ALA A 326 -8.13 -17.03 -15.64
C ALA A 326 -7.05 -16.14 -16.28
N ASP A 327 -6.05 -15.70 -15.51
CA ASP A 327 -4.92 -14.93 -16.05
C ASP A 327 -4.08 -15.79 -17.01
N TYR A 328 -3.87 -17.07 -16.68
CA TYR A 328 -3.22 -18.02 -17.57
C TYR A 328 -3.99 -18.24 -18.87
N ALA A 329 -5.30 -18.43 -18.78
CA ALA A 329 -6.17 -18.55 -19.96
C ALA A 329 -6.15 -17.26 -20.81
N HIS A 330 -6.09 -16.09 -20.16
CA HIS A 330 -5.98 -14.82 -20.85
C HIS A 330 -4.65 -14.69 -21.60
N LEU A 331 -3.52 -15.02 -20.97
CA LEU A 331 -2.20 -15.04 -21.62
C LEU A 331 -2.18 -15.96 -22.86
N LEU A 332 -2.88 -17.10 -22.80
CA LEU A 332 -3.03 -18.00 -23.95
C LEU A 332 -3.92 -17.40 -25.06
N SER A 333 -4.96 -16.67 -24.69
CA SER A 333 -5.88 -16.05 -25.66
C SER A 333 -5.27 -14.87 -26.42
N THR A 334 -4.32 -14.18 -25.80
CA THR A 334 -3.57 -13.06 -26.41
C THR A 334 -2.21 -13.49 -26.95
N ALA A 335 -1.79 -14.73 -26.68
CA ALA A 335 -0.64 -15.33 -27.32
C ALA A 335 -1.00 -15.65 -28.77
N ASP A 336 -0.73 -14.71 -29.67
CA ASP A 336 -0.42 -15.05 -31.05
C ASP A 336 0.78 -16.01 -31.09
N SER A 337 1.15 -16.52 -32.27
CA SER A 337 2.23 -17.49 -32.46
C SER A 337 3.63 -17.06 -31.94
N ASP A 338 3.77 -15.84 -31.41
CA ASP A 338 5.02 -15.19 -31.03
C ASP A 338 5.19 -14.96 -29.50
N LEU A 339 4.83 -15.95 -28.67
CA LEU A 339 5.06 -15.89 -27.22
C LEU A 339 6.54 -15.58 -26.87
N HIS A 340 7.50 -16.06 -27.67
CA HIS A 340 8.93 -15.74 -27.53
C HIS A 340 9.26 -14.26 -27.65
N LEU A 341 8.75 -13.61 -28.69
CA LEU A 341 9.01 -12.19 -28.90
C LEU A 341 8.47 -11.37 -27.73
N ARG A 342 7.35 -11.79 -27.15
CA ARG A 342 6.76 -11.13 -25.97
C ARG A 342 7.63 -11.30 -24.72
N VAL A 343 8.25 -12.46 -24.52
CA VAL A 343 9.20 -12.70 -23.43
C VAL A 343 10.40 -11.78 -23.54
N ASP A 344 11.01 -11.71 -24.73
CA ASP A 344 12.16 -10.85 -24.99
C ASP A 344 11.82 -9.37 -24.80
N VAL A 345 10.67 -8.92 -25.33
CA VAL A 345 10.19 -7.53 -25.15
C VAL A 345 9.94 -7.21 -23.67
N GLY A 346 9.39 -8.14 -22.89
CA GLY A 346 9.19 -7.96 -21.46
C GLY A 346 10.50 -7.94 -20.67
N TRP A 347 11.51 -8.70 -21.12
CA TRP A 347 12.83 -8.74 -20.49
C TRP A 347 13.56 -7.41 -20.61
N ASP A 348 13.47 -6.76 -21.76
CA ASP A 348 14.13 -5.47 -22.01
C ASP A 348 13.42 -4.26 -21.34
N VAL A 349 12.31 -4.48 -20.60
CA VAL A 349 11.62 -3.40 -19.88
C VAL A 349 12.47 -2.88 -18.72
N VAL A 350 12.89 -1.62 -18.86
CA VAL A 350 13.76 -0.92 -17.91
C VAL A 350 12.97 -0.21 -16.81
N GLN A 351 11.73 0.20 -17.12
CA GLN A 351 10.86 0.92 -16.18
C GLN A 351 9.54 0.19 -16.02
N PHE A 352 9.21 -0.17 -14.79
CA PHE A 352 7.96 -0.87 -14.46
C PHE A 352 6.72 -0.07 -14.85
N ASP A 353 6.76 1.26 -14.74
CA ASP A 353 5.62 2.14 -15.05
C ASP A 353 5.30 2.17 -16.56
N GLU A 354 6.22 1.72 -17.42
CA GLU A 354 6.01 1.56 -18.86
C GLU A 354 5.42 0.19 -19.22
N ALA A 355 5.39 -0.74 -18.27
CA ALA A 355 4.92 -2.10 -18.52
C ALA A 355 3.40 -2.16 -18.61
N SER A 356 2.89 -2.87 -19.62
CA SER A 356 1.48 -3.21 -19.68
C SER A 356 1.14 -4.25 -18.61
N ALA A 357 -0.13 -4.27 -18.17
CA ALA A 357 -0.65 -5.30 -17.27
C ALA A 357 -0.41 -6.73 -17.81
N GLU A 358 -0.39 -6.87 -19.13
CA GLU A 358 -0.10 -8.13 -19.80
C GLU A 358 1.38 -8.53 -19.72
N GLN A 359 2.31 -7.59 -19.91
CA GLN A 359 3.75 -7.85 -19.73
C GLN A 359 4.06 -8.24 -18.28
N TRP A 360 3.41 -7.59 -17.31
CA TRP A 360 3.53 -7.95 -15.91
C TRP A 360 3.03 -9.38 -15.62
N ARG A 361 1.83 -9.74 -16.11
CA ARG A 361 1.30 -11.11 -15.98
C ARG A 361 2.22 -12.14 -16.62
N LEU A 362 2.81 -11.82 -17.78
CA LEU A 362 3.73 -12.71 -18.47
C LEU A 362 5.02 -12.92 -17.66
N ALA A 363 5.60 -11.87 -17.09
CA ALA A 363 6.79 -11.98 -16.24
C ALA A 363 6.53 -12.86 -15.02
N LEU A 364 5.39 -12.69 -14.34
CA LEU A 364 4.94 -13.57 -13.27
C LEU A 364 4.83 -15.02 -13.73
N ALA A 365 4.18 -15.27 -14.87
CA ALA A 365 3.97 -16.62 -15.38
C ALA A 365 5.29 -17.33 -15.73
N ILE A 366 6.27 -16.59 -16.25
CA ILE A 366 7.61 -17.12 -16.56
C ILE A 366 8.36 -17.46 -15.28
N VAL A 367 8.32 -16.61 -14.26
CA VAL A 367 8.93 -16.92 -12.96
C VAL A 367 8.32 -18.19 -12.35
N GLU A 368 7.00 -18.33 -12.39
CA GLU A 368 6.35 -19.56 -11.89
C GLU A 368 6.71 -20.79 -12.73
N PHE A 369 6.77 -20.64 -14.06
CA PHE A 369 7.20 -21.70 -14.96
C PHE A 369 8.61 -22.20 -14.62
N ILE A 370 9.59 -21.29 -14.48
CA ILE A 370 10.99 -21.65 -14.20
C ILE A 370 11.09 -22.42 -12.88
N LEU A 371 10.46 -21.91 -11.81
CA LEU A 371 10.49 -22.54 -10.49
C LEU A 371 9.70 -23.86 -10.43
N THR A 372 8.71 -24.03 -11.30
CA THR A 372 7.96 -25.30 -11.41
C THR A 372 8.73 -26.34 -12.22
N ALA A 373 9.40 -25.91 -13.28
CA ALA A 373 10.21 -26.76 -14.15
C ALA A 373 11.47 -27.26 -13.45
N ASP A 374 12.09 -26.43 -12.61
CA ASP A 374 13.21 -26.82 -11.76
C ASP A 374 12.96 -26.45 -10.29
N PRO A 375 12.39 -27.39 -9.50
CA PRO A 375 12.15 -27.20 -8.07
C PRO A 375 13.42 -27.04 -7.22
N THR A 376 14.61 -27.25 -7.79
CA THR A 376 15.87 -27.01 -7.08
C THR A 376 16.28 -25.55 -7.10
N LEU A 377 15.73 -24.74 -8.02
CA LEU A 377 15.92 -23.30 -8.03
C LEU A 377 15.04 -22.64 -6.96
N THR A 378 15.63 -21.70 -6.24
CA THR A 378 14.92 -20.78 -5.36
C THR A 378 14.78 -19.39 -6.03
N PRO A 379 13.83 -18.54 -5.59
CA PRO A 379 13.76 -17.18 -6.13
C PRO A 379 15.05 -16.38 -5.86
N ALA A 380 15.76 -16.66 -4.76
CA ALA A 380 17.07 -16.10 -4.46
C ALA A 380 18.13 -16.47 -5.51
N ASP A 381 18.16 -17.72 -5.97
CA ASP A 381 19.06 -18.15 -7.03
C ASP A 381 18.78 -17.37 -8.32
N LEU A 382 17.49 -17.19 -8.65
CA LEU A 382 17.07 -16.39 -9.81
C LEU A 382 17.46 -14.91 -9.65
N LEU A 383 17.24 -14.33 -8.47
CA LEU A 383 17.58 -12.94 -8.15
C LEU A 383 19.09 -12.68 -8.24
N GLY A 384 19.91 -13.58 -7.71
CA GLY A 384 21.38 -13.51 -7.78
C GLY A 384 21.94 -13.63 -9.21
N GLN A 385 21.09 -14.02 -10.16
CA GLN A 385 21.44 -14.15 -11.57
C GLN A 385 20.78 -13.11 -12.45
N ILE A 386 19.91 -12.22 -11.92
CA ILE A 386 19.45 -11.06 -12.68
C ILE A 386 20.68 -10.17 -12.92
N GLY A 387 21.29 -10.35 -14.09
CA GLY A 387 22.56 -9.76 -14.44
C GLY A 387 22.44 -8.33 -14.98
N PRO A 388 23.52 -7.82 -15.59
CA PRO A 388 23.53 -6.47 -16.13
C PRO A 388 22.54 -6.33 -17.30
N ARG A 389 22.02 -5.12 -17.49
CA ARG A 389 21.01 -4.74 -18.51
C ARG A 389 21.22 -5.29 -19.93
N TRP A 390 22.45 -5.61 -20.31
CA TRP A 390 22.80 -6.11 -21.64
C TRP A 390 22.62 -7.62 -21.81
N GLN A 391 22.34 -8.34 -20.73
CA GLN A 391 22.08 -9.76 -20.78
C GLN A 391 20.73 -10.00 -21.46
N ARG A 392 20.71 -10.85 -22.49
CA ARG A 392 19.47 -11.27 -23.13
C ARG A 392 18.83 -12.41 -22.34
N PHE A 393 17.50 -12.52 -22.41
CA PHE A 393 16.75 -13.56 -21.72
C PHE A 393 17.26 -14.99 -21.98
N PRO A 394 17.58 -15.42 -23.23
CA PRO A 394 18.12 -16.76 -23.46
C PRO A 394 19.47 -16.99 -22.76
N THR A 395 20.34 -15.98 -22.75
CA THR A 395 21.64 -16.06 -22.07
C THR A 395 21.47 -16.17 -20.55
N TRP A 396 20.47 -15.51 -19.98
CA TRP A 396 20.12 -15.64 -18.57
C TRP A 396 19.62 -17.05 -18.25
N LEU A 397 18.69 -17.60 -19.04
CA LEU A 397 18.23 -18.98 -18.87
C LEU A 397 19.36 -20.01 -18.99
N GLU A 398 20.29 -19.83 -19.93
CA GLU A 398 21.45 -20.71 -20.09
C GLU A 398 22.36 -20.70 -18.85
N GLN A 399 22.56 -19.53 -18.25
CA GLN A 399 23.34 -19.40 -17.01
C GLN A 399 22.63 -20.11 -15.85
N LEU A 400 21.31 -19.99 -15.73
CA LEU A 400 20.53 -20.73 -14.73
C LEU A 400 20.66 -22.24 -14.90
N ALA A 401 20.55 -22.74 -16.14
CA ALA A 401 20.73 -24.16 -16.42
C ALA A 401 22.15 -24.65 -16.11
N ALA A 402 23.16 -23.78 -16.24
CA ALA A 402 24.54 -24.11 -15.93
C ALA A 402 24.79 -24.22 -14.40
N LEU A 403 24.06 -23.48 -13.57
CA LEU A 403 24.18 -23.54 -12.10
C LEU A 403 23.74 -24.89 -11.53
N ASN A 404 22.73 -25.53 -12.15
CA ASN A 404 22.12 -26.75 -11.61
C ASN A 404 22.49 -28.06 -12.33
N ALA A 405 23.44 -28.02 -13.27
CA ALA A 405 23.86 -29.19 -14.06
C ALA A 405 22.66 -29.88 -14.78
N PRO A 406 22.81 -30.97 -15.57
CA PRO A 406 21.85 -31.32 -16.63
C PRO A 406 20.47 -31.86 -16.17
N ALA A 407 20.13 -31.77 -14.88
CA ALA A 407 18.90 -32.33 -14.31
C ALA A 407 17.63 -31.52 -14.66
N SER A 408 17.76 -30.21 -14.93
CA SER A 408 16.61 -29.29 -14.97
C SER A 408 15.87 -29.21 -16.31
N GLY A 409 16.46 -29.68 -17.42
CA GLY A 409 15.85 -29.58 -18.77
C GLY A 409 15.75 -28.14 -19.33
N LEU A 410 15.62 -27.14 -18.45
CA LEU A 410 15.43 -25.71 -18.73
C LEU A 410 16.37 -25.14 -19.80
N GLY A 411 17.65 -25.52 -19.82
CA GLY A 411 18.60 -25.00 -20.81
C GLY A 411 18.56 -25.67 -22.19
N ARG A 412 18.08 -26.92 -22.28
CA ARG A 412 18.08 -27.66 -23.56
C ARG A 412 16.90 -27.30 -24.44
N ASP A 413 15.77 -26.97 -23.84
CA ASP A 413 14.51 -26.74 -24.57
C ASP A 413 14.36 -25.29 -25.07
N TRP A 414 15.12 -24.35 -24.49
CA TRP A 414 15.20 -22.96 -24.94
C TRP A 414 16.30 -22.71 -25.98
N GLN A 415 17.27 -23.64 -26.09
CA GLN A 415 18.15 -23.68 -27.24
C GLN A 415 17.42 -24.38 -28.38
N PRO A 416 17.40 -23.82 -29.61
CA PRO A 416 16.85 -24.52 -30.77
C PRO A 416 17.75 -25.73 -31.11
N GLN A 417 17.61 -26.85 -30.41
CA GLN A 417 18.39 -28.06 -30.66
C GLN A 417 17.97 -28.74 -31.97
N THR A 418 16.72 -28.55 -32.37
CA THR A 418 16.21 -28.90 -33.71
C THR A 418 15.19 -27.85 -34.15
N ARG A 419 15.14 -27.53 -35.45
CA ARG A 419 14.20 -26.54 -36.02
C ARG A 419 12.71 -26.86 -35.78
N GLU A 420 12.38 -28.05 -35.27
CA GLU A 420 11.01 -28.51 -35.04
C GLU A 420 10.51 -28.29 -33.60
N GLN A 421 11.41 -28.07 -32.62
CA GLN A 421 11.02 -27.73 -31.26
C GLN A 421 11.15 -26.21 -31.10
N SER A 422 10.03 -25.52 -31.33
CA SER A 422 9.95 -24.09 -31.03
C SER A 422 10.23 -23.88 -29.54
N PRO A 423 11.14 -22.97 -29.16
CA PRO A 423 11.54 -22.68 -27.78
C PRO A 423 10.45 -22.27 -26.78
N GLY A 424 9.19 -22.62 -26.95
CA GLY A 424 8.06 -22.18 -26.12
C GLY A 424 7.02 -23.25 -25.89
N SER A 425 7.25 -24.46 -26.40
CA SER A 425 6.26 -25.53 -26.30
C SER A 425 6.00 -25.95 -24.86
N ASP A 426 7.00 -25.89 -23.99
CA ASP A 426 6.87 -26.22 -22.56
C ASP A 426 6.24 -25.09 -21.76
N LEU A 427 6.61 -23.83 -22.03
CA LEU A 427 5.93 -22.67 -21.45
C LEU A 427 4.44 -22.69 -21.85
N TYR A 428 4.13 -22.96 -23.13
CA TYR A 428 2.75 -23.07 -23.60
C TYR A 428 2.01 -24.22 -22.91
N ARG A 429 2.62 -25.40 -22.79
CA ARG A 429 2.05 -26.53 -22.03
C ARG A 429 1.80 -26.18 -20.56
N PHE A 430 2.75 -25.51 -19.92
CA PHE A 430 2.61 -25.00 -18.55
C PHE A 430 1.43 -24.03 -18.44
N LEU A 431 1.31 -23.05 -19.35
CA LEU A 431 0.20 -22.10 -19.34
C LEU A 431 -1.16 -22.81 -19.47
N PHE A 432 -1.29 -23.83 -20.33
CA PHE A 432 -2.52 -24.63 -20.42
C PHE A 432 -2.84 -25.38 -19.14
N GLN A 433 -1.84 -26.02 -18.54
CA GLN A 433 -1.99 -26.74 -17.29
C GLN A 433 -2.39 -25.78 -16.15
N ALA A 434 -1.72 -24.64 -16.03
CA ALA A 434 -1.99 -23.62 -15.02
C ALA A 434 -3.36 -22.93 -15.23
N ALA A 435 -3.83 -22.83 -16.47
CA ALA A 435 -5.18 -22.39 -16.81
C ALA A 435 -6.27 -23.44 -16.50
N GLY A 436 -5.90 -24.69 -16.16
CA GLY A 436 -6.84 -25.79 -16.02
C GLY A 436 -7.48 -26.22 -17.35
N LEU A 437 -6.84 -25.89 -18.47
CA LEU A 437 -7.28 -26.26 -19.82
C LEU A 437 -6.64 -27.59 -20.23
N PRO A 438 -7.33 -28.40 -21.07
CA PRO A 438 -6.73 -29.61 -21.60
C PRO A 438 -5.49 -29.26 -22.42
N ALA A 439 -4.41 -30.02 -22.24
CA ALA A 439 -3.18 -29.80 -22.99
C ALA A 439 -3.50 -29.76 -24.50
N PRO A 440 -2.97 -28.77 -25.24
CA PRO A 440 -3.21 -28.70 -26.67
C PRO A 440 -2.65 -29.98 -27.30
N PRO A 441 -3.29 -30.53 -28.35
CA PRO A 441 -2.66 -31.58 -29.12
C PRO A 441 -1.29 -31.06 -29.55
N LEU A 442 -0.22 -31.83 -29.27
CA LEU A 442 1.13 -31.46 -29.68
C LEU A 442 1.06 -31.02 -31.15
N PRO A 443 1.64 -29.85 -31.50
CA PRO A 443 1.66 -29.42 -32.89
C PRO A 443 2.21 -30.58 -33.69
N GLN A 444 1.40 -31.12 -34.62
CA GLN A 444 1.90 -32.21 -35.44
C GLN A 444 3.14 -31.69 -36.14
N PRO A 445 4.24 -32.48 -36.17
CA PRO A 445 5.44 -32.07 -36.88
C PRO A 445 5.01 -31.65 -38.28
N PHE A 446 5.51 -30.50 -38.75
CA PHE A 446 5.18 -30.01 -40.08
C PHE A 446 5.35 -31.18 -41.05
N PRO A 447 4.34 -31.48 -41.90
CA PRO A 447 4.52 -32.53 -42.88
C PRO A 447 5.78 -32.16 -43.68
N ALA A 448 6.74 -33.09 -43.76
CA ALA A 448 8.06 -32.86 -44.37
C ALA A 448 8.01 -32.29 -45.81
N ALA A 449 6.83 -32.27 -46.43
CA ALA A 449 6.55 -31.76 -47.76
C ALA A 449 6.15 -30.26 -47.83
N ALA A 450 5.91 -29.55 -46.72
CA ALA A 450 5.37 -28.18 -46.74
C ALA A 450 6.33 -27.15 -46.11
N VAL A 451 7.55 -27.09 -46.63
CA VAL A 451 8.56 -26.11 -46.24
C VAL A 451 8.56 -25.01 -47.30
N ILE A 452 7.94 -23.85 -47.00
CA ILE A 452 7.95 -22.68 -47.91
C ILE A 452 9.19 -21.83 -47.59
N LEU A 453 10.15 -21.83 -48.51
CA LEU A 453 11.30 -20.93 -48.49
C LEU A 453 10.94 -19.63 -49.20
N ALA A 454 10.92 -18.50 -48.49
CA ALA A 454 10.87 -17.19 -49.11
C ALA A 454 12.30 -16.66 -49.28
N CYS A 455 12.77 -16.58 -50.53
CA CYS A 455 14.00 -15.90 -50.87
C CYS A 455 13.67 -14.46 -51.29
N THR A 456 14.21 -13.48 -50.57
CA THR A 456 14.10 -12.08 -50.95
C THR A 456 15.20 -11.76 -51.97
N GLU A 457 14.88 -11.82 -53.26
CA GLU A 457 15.70 -11.13 -54.28
C GLU A 457 15.47 -9.62 -54.17
N ALA A 458 16.53 -8.83 -54.33
CA ALA A 458 16.56 -7.39 -54.11
C ALA A 458 15.71 -6.55 -55.09
N GLN A 459 14.82 -7.16 -55.88
CA GLN A 459 13.94 -6.46 -56.82
C GLN A 459 12.50 -7.02 -56.80
N ALA A 460 11.60 -6.22 -56.25
CA ALA A 460 10.15 -6.16 -56.47
C ALA A 460 9.34 -7.48 -56.50
N GLY A 461 8.75 -7.82 -55.35
CA GLY A 461 7.29 -7.98 -55.24
C GLY A 461 6.62 -9.27 -55.74
N VAL A 462 7.35 -10.37 -55.95
CA VAL A 462 6.73 -11.69 -56.22
C VAL A 462 7.33 -12.73 -55.29
N LEU A 463 6.49 -13.44 -54.52
CA LEU A 463 6.87 -14.60 -53.72
C LEU A 463 6.73 -15.86 -54.59
N PRO A 464 7.81 -16.46 -55.12
CA PRO A 464 7.73 -17.70 -55.87
C PRO A 464 7.44 -18.89 -54.94
N HIS A 465 6.48 -19.74 -55.32
CA HIS A 465 6.27 -21.06 -54.73
C HIS A 465 7.20 -22.08 -55.40
N TYR A 466 8.11 -22.70 -54.63
CA TYR A 466 8.94 -23.79 -55.13
C TYR A 466 8.45 -25.14 -54.58
N PRO A 467 8.08 -26.11 -55.44
CA PRO A 467 7.82 -27.48 -55.00
C PRO A 467 9.14 -28.18 -54.63
N PRO A 468 9.17 -28.98 -53.55
CA PRO A 468 10.36 -29.72 -53.16
C PRO A 468 10.53 -30.91 -54.11
N ALA A 469 11.43 -30.84 -55.10
CA ALA A 469 12.31 -31.95 -55.53
C ALA A 469 13.01 -31.82 -56.90
N THR A 470 12.73 -30.85 -57.79
CA THR A 470 13.15 -31.04 -59.21
C THR A 470 13.94 -29.94 -59.91
N ALA A 471 14.36 -28.85 -59.25
CA ALA A 471 15.17 -27.81 -59.92
C ALA A 471 16.41 -27.39 -59.11
N PRO A 472 17.55 -27.08 -59.77
CA PRO A 472 18.71 -26.49 -59.10
C PRO A 472 18.35 -25.09 -58.59
N TRP A 473 18.60 -24.85 -57.31
CA TRP A 473 18.28 -23.61 -56.62
C TRP A 473 19.15 -22.45 -57.13
N PRO A 474 18.59 -21.30 -57.55
CA PRO A 474 19.38 -20.09 -57.73
C PRO A 474 19.94 -19.62 -56.38
N THR A 475 21.09 -18.95 -56.41
CA THR A 475 21.82 -18.48 -55.23
C THR A 475 20.99 -17.51 -54.39
N CYS A 476 20.29 -18.00 -53.36
CA CYS A 476 19.65 -17.14 -52.36
C CYS A 476 20.73 -16.52 -51.45
N THR A 477 20.84 -15.20 -51.46
CA THR A 477 21.79 -14.44 -50.63
C THR A 477 21.31 -14.20 -49.21
N SER A 478 19.98 -14.30 -48.97
CA SER A 478 19.38 -14.42 -47.64
C SER A 478 18.02 -15.12 -47.74
N ALA A 479 17.68 -15.95 -46.75
CA ALA A 479 16.42 -16.65 -46.66
C ALA A 479 15.68 -16.21 -45.39
N ALA A 480 14.44 -15.77 -45.52
CA ALA A 480 13.55 -15.49 -44.40
C ALA A 480 12.48 -16.58 -44.36
N TRP A 481 12.33 -17.24 -43.22
CA TRP A 481 11.34 -18.28 -43.01
C TRP A 481 10.06 -17.63 -42.46
N MET A 482 8.98 -17.64 -43.23
CA MET A 482 7.64 -17.33 -42.70
C MET A 482 6.93 -18.66 -42.43
N ALA A 483 6.83 -19.02 -41.15
CA ALA A 483 5.91 -20.08 -40.74
C ALA A 483 4.49 -19.49 -40.75
N ALA A 484 3.68 -19.85 -41.74
CA ALA A 484 2.24 -19.59 -41.66
C ALA A 484 1.64 -20.54 -40.61
N SER A 485 1.61 -20.11 -39.34
CA SER A 485 0.78 -20.76 -38.33
C SER A 485 -0.67 -20.47 -38.69
N VAL A 486 -1.42 -21.48 -39.16
CA VAL A 486 -2.88 -21.37 -39.27
C VAL A 486 -3.41 -21.39 -37.83
N PRO A 487 -4.04 -20.30 -37.33
CA PRO A 487 -4.64 -20.34 -36.00
C PRO A 487 -5.75 -21.39 -36.02
N VAL A 488 -5.66 -22.38 -35.13
CA VAL A 488 -6.78 -23.27 -34.87
C VAL A 488 -7.81 -22.44 -34.11
N PRO A 489 -9.03 -22.21 -34.65
CA PRO A 489 -10.03 -21.46 -33.92
C PRO A 489 -10.41 -22.23 -32.66
N ILE A 490 -10.22 -21.59 -31.50
CA ILE A 490 -10.74 -22.08 -30.23
C ILE A 490 -12.26 -21.89 -30.28
N SER A 491 -12.98 -22.89 -30.78
CA SER A 491 -14.44 -22.94 -30.64
C SER A 491 -14.78 -23.18 -29.17
N ALA A 492 -15.19 -22.13 -28.48
CA ALA A 492 -15.81 -22.24 -27.16
C ALA A 492 -17.20 -22.89 -27.31
N THR A 493 -17.26 -24.22 -27.25
CA THR A 493 -18.49 -24.93 -26.91
C THR A 493 -18.62 -24.95 -25.39
N GLN A 494 -19.50 -24.09 -24.86
CA GLN A 494 -20.02 -24.17 -23.50
C GLN A 494 -20.83 -25.47 -23.30
N PRO A 495 -20.76 -26.11 -22.12
CA PRO A 495 -21.94 -26.61 -21.43
C PRO A 495 -22.59 -25.53 -20.55
#